data_AF-A0A0G4EBU2-F1
#
_entry.id   AF-A0A0G4EBU2-F1
#
_cell.length_a   1.000
_cell.length_b   1.000
_cell.length_c   1.000
_cell.angle_alpha   90.00
_cell.angle_beta   90.00
_cell.angle_gamma   90.00
#
_symmetry.space_group_name_H-M   'P 1'
#
loop_
_entity.id
_entity.type
_entity.pdbx_description
1 polymer ?
#
loop_
_entity_poly.entity_id
_entity_poly.type
_entity_poly.pdbx_seq_one_letter_code
_entity_poly.pdbx_strand_id
1 'polypeptide(L)'
;QMATDKLYLNVSGEIFRGVRRSTLCVKKGSVLASLFGGCFDGAVVRDSTDRIFLPAYPPAFKWLAEQLRYYELGDVEVIDLPAAKQTDLPHTYWVDALLCDPSAPEQSPPPPDNDSDPQRTELDNTHESPAADPLPAALRISTELTATLKQIEQAKKAELARLDAIKPFLETSNTDDDQLVSIDVLGSSVAITHAVAKSLGGEDSTFYGRFTRYNGSTDCGLDCVRRVVDVAVRAHQERRTITSADVREAMGDVSASQFRRALDVFGIGADRYLGPTDGLLKSQHLHNIKEWRQKQKWGHPGAPLALPVLPSHVGEPIERIYKASVDGWRWLDFVDAVRGQKPLIIIMRVKDSRELSAVVLYDKIEVSVIARLTFTRVARLEQKTETTDLTNAPSPLSCLLAPPGMDIGIPQGGVPKAAMDTLLNKCQGFAVEGSEPDDWASWQRPTVECRASPASWQGHTVECLLGLFRPVSVLGFHFELDEMEVYSVASVGRCISDMKWKA
;
A
#
# COMPACT_ATOMS: atom_id res chain seq x y z
N GLN A 1 10.69 3.49 -46.38
CA GLN A 1 12.03 3.33 -45.79
C GLN A 1 12.11 1.90 -45.29
N MET A 2 13.03 1.07 -45.78
CA MET A 2 13.14 -0.31 -45.28
C MET A 2 13.62 -0.24 -43.82
N ALA A 3 12.78 -0.69 -42.89
CA ALA A 3 13.11 -0.74 -41.49
C ALA A 3 14.39 -1.57 -41.29
N THR A 4 15.36 -1.04 -40.55
CA THR A 4 16.55 -1.80 -40.18
C THR A 4 16.13 -3.05 -39.42
N ASP A 5 16.53 -4.21 -39.93
CA ASP A 5 16.20 -5.53 -39.38
C ASP A 5 16.76 -5.73 -37.95
N LYS A 6 17.84 -5.01 -37.63
CA LYS A 6 18.45 -4.99 -36.31
C LYS A 6 18.14 -3.67 -35.60
N LEU A 7 17.67 -3.79 -34.37
CA LEU A 7 17.34 -2.69 -33.47
C LEU A 7 18.44 -2.51 -32.42
N TYR A 8 18.63 -1.26 -32.02
CA TYR A 8 19.46 -0.86 -30.88
C TYR A 8 18.54 -0.26 -29.84
N LEU A 9 18.46 -0.91 -28.68
CA LEU A 9 17.54 -0.53 -27.62
C LEU A 9 18.31 -0.06 -26.39
N ASN A 10 17.78 0.97 -25.75
CA ASN A 10 18.14 1.40 -24.41
C ASN A 10 16.98 1.02 -23.48
N VAL A 11 17.10 -0.09 -22.77
CA VAL A 11 16.06 -0.56 -21.86
C VAL A 11 16.41 -0.05 -20.48
N SER A 12 15.77 1.04 -20.06
CA SER A 12 16.01 1.72 -18.78
C SER A 12 17.49 1.89 -18.39
N GLY A 13 18.36 2.18 -19.37
CA GLY A 13 19.82 2.37 -19.22
C GLY A 13 20.68 1.20 -19.70
N GLU A 14 20.15 -0.01 -19.82
CA GLU A 14 20.88 -1.17 -20.33
C GLU A 14 20.80 -1.24 -21.86
N ILE A 15 21.96 -1.37 -22.52
CA ILE A 15 22.05 -1.30 -23.97
C ILE A 15 21.98 -2.68 -24.60
N PHE A 16 20.92 -2.93 -25.37
CA PHE A 16 20.73 -4.15 -26.16
C PHE A 16 21.07 -3.87 -27.62
N ARG A 17 22.11 -4.52 -28.12
CA ARG A 17 22.62 -4.31 -29.49
C ARG A 17 22.19 -5.45 -30.41
N GLY A 18 21.60 -5.11 -31.55
CA GLY A 18 21.36 -6.07 -32.62
C GLY A 18 20.18 -7.01 -32.36
N VAL A 19 19.19 -6.58 -31.57
CA VAL A 19 17.95 -7.33 -31.40
C VAL A 19 17.20 -7.33 -32.72
N ARG A 20 16.83 -8.50 -33.24
CA ARG A 20 16.12 -8.58 -34.53
C ARG A 20 14.68 -8.13 -34.36
N ARG A 21 14.20 -7.31 -35.29
CA ARG A 21 12.81 -6.87 -35.34
C ARG A 21 11.87 -8.07 -35.53
N SER A 22 12.25 -9.04 -36.37
CA SER A 22 11.46 -10.27 -36.56
C SER A 22 11.20 -11.01 -35.24
N THR A 23 12.22 -11.13 -34.40
CA THR A 23 12.12 -11.79 -33.09
C THR A 23 11.16 -11.05 -32.15
N LEU A 24 11.23 -9.71 -32.07
CA LEU A 24 10.31 -8.94 -31.21
C LEU A 24 8.86 -8.96 -31.72
N CYS A 25 8.66 -9.15 -33.02
CA CYS A 25 7.35 -9.17 -33.65
C CYS A 25 6.80 -10.59 -33.89
N VAL A 26 7.48 -11.63 -33.38
CA VAL A 26 7.10 -13.03 -33.65
C VAL A 26 5.70 -13.37 -33.14
N LYS A 27 5.34 -12.86 -31.95
CA LYS A 27 3.98 -12.98 -31.39
C LYS A 27 3.10 -11.87 -31.93
N LYS A 28 2.42 -12.15 -33.06
CA LYS A 28 1.48 -11.20 -33.69
C LYS A 28 0.38 -10.77 -32.71
N GLY A 29 -0.08 -9.53 -32.84
CA GLY A 29 -1.08 -8.94 -31.94
C GLY A 29 -0.51 -8.38 -30.63
N SER A 30 0.67 -8.83 -30.21
CA SER A 30 1.28 -8.34 -28.96
C SER A 30 1.62 -6.85 -28.97
N VAL A 31 1.73 -6.26 -27.78
CA VAL A 31 2.25 -4.89 -27.58
C VAL A 31 3.63 -4.73 -28.21
N LEU A 32 4.54 -5.71 -28.02
CA LEU A 32 5.87 -5.70 -28.67
C LEU A 32 5.78 -5.67 -30.19
N ALA A 33 4.95 -6.54 -30.78
CA ALA A 33 4.77 -6.59 -32.23
C ALA A 33 4.17 -5.29 -32.77
N SER A 34 3.31 -4.63 -32.00
CA SER A 34 2.73 -3.33 -32.35
C SER A 34 3.78 -2.22 -32.27
N LEU A 35 4.55 -2.16 -31.19
CA LEU A 35 5.59 -1.15 -30.96
C LEU A 35 6.72 -1.24 -32.00
N PHE A 36 7.20 -2.45 -32.28
CA PHE A 36 8.34 -2.69 -33.18
C PHE A 36 7.92 -3.10 -34.60
N GLY A 37 6.63 -3.03 -34.94
CA GLY A 37 6.11 -3.33 -36.28
C GLY A 37 6.51 -2.32 -37.36
N GLY A 38 7.12 -1.19 -36.99
CA GLY A 38 7.57 -0.14 -37.91
C GLY A 38 6.64 1.07 -37.96
N CYS A 39 5.39 0.92 -37.52
CA CYS A 39 4.39 2.00 -37.57
C CYS A 39 4.70 3.15 -36.60
N PHE A 40 5.37 2.85 -35.48
CA PHE A 40 5.64 3.80 -34.38
C PHE A 40 7.12 4.16 -34.23
N ASP A 41 7.99 3.74 -35.16
CA ASP A 41 9.44 3.95 -35.07
C ASP A 41 9.86 5.42 -34.89
N GLY A 42 9.05 6.36 -35.41
CA GLY A 42 9.26 7.80 -35.31
C GLY A 42 8.49 8.48 -34.17
N ALA A 43 7.79 7.71 -33.34
CA ALA A 43 7.01 8.19 -32.20
C ALA A 43 7.43 7.53 -30.89
N VAL A 44 8.53 6.77 -30.87
CA VAL A 44 9.12 6.18 -29.66
C VAL A 44 10.24 7.08 -29.15
N VAL A 45 10.34 7.22 -27.84
CA VAL A 45 11.41 8.01 -27.20
C VAL A 45 12.76 7.43 -27.60
N ARG A 46 13.73 8.29 -27.88
CA ARG A 46 15.09 7.90 -28.25
C ARG A 46 16.13 8.58 -27.37
N ASP A 47 17.23 7.88 -27.16
CA ASP A 47 18.36 8.48 -26.45
C ASP A 47 19.26 9.32 -27.36
N SER A 48 20.27 9.95 -26.77
CA SER A 48 21.23 10.83 -27.46
C SER A 48 22.05 10.14 -28.56
N THR A 49 22.01 8.81 -28.63
CA THR A 49 22.68 8.01 -29.67
C THR A 49 21.69 7.37 -30.66
N ASP A 50 20.46 7.88 -30.71
CA ASP A 50 19.39 7.43 -31.61
C ASP A 50 18.95 5.96 -31.35
N ARG A 51 19.11 5.47 -30.12
CA ARG A 51 18.59 4.15 -29.71
C ARG A 51 17.17 4.30 -29.17
N ILE A 52 16.29 3.36 -29.50
CA ILE A 52 14.92 3.34 -28.99
C ILE A 52 14.96 3.09 -27.49
N PHE A 53 14.37 3.98 -26.71
CA PHE A 53 14.22 3.85 -25.27
C PHE A 53 12.99 3.02 -24.93
N LEU A 54 13.17 2.01 -24.08
CA LEU A 54 12.07 1.20 -23.56
C LEU A 54 12.09 1.31 -22.02
N PRO A 55 11.09 1.95 -21.39
CA PRO A 55 10.96 2.04 -19.94
C PRO A 55 10.48 0.70 -19.37
N ALA A 56 11.31 -0.35 -19.41
CA ALA A 56 11.01 -1.67 -18.87
C ALA A 56 12.13 -2.16 -17.94
N TYR A 57 11.83 -3.15 -17.09
CA TYR A 57 12.84 -3.77 -16.24
C TYR A 57 13.84 -4.59 -17.08
N PRO A 58 15.14 -4.23 -17.11
CA PRO A 58 16.09 -4.82 -18.06
C PRO A 58 16.27 -6.34 -17.92
N PRO A 59 16.35 -6.93 -16.71
CA PRO A 59 16.44 -8.39 -16.56
C PRO A 59 15.21 -9.13 -17.12
N ALA A 60 14.00 -8.58 -16.95
CA ALA A 60 12.78 -9.17 -17.52
C ALA A 60 12.79 -9.09 -19.05
N PHE A 61 13.17 -7.94 -19.61
CA PHE A 61 13.28 -7.78 -21.05
C PHE A 61 14.34 -8.70 -21.67
N LYS A 62 15.51 -8.85 -21.03
CA LYS A 62 16.56 -9.77 -21.48
C LYS A 62 16.05 -11.21 -21.56
N TRP A 63 15.41 -11.67 -20.49
CA TRP A 63 14.80 -13.01 -20.46
C TRP A 63 13.75 -13.16 -21.55
N LEU A 64 12.87 -12.17 -21.72
CA LEU A 64 11.83 -12.19 -22.73
C LEU A 64 12.38 -12.24 -24.15
N ALA A 65 13.40 -11.44 -24.47
CA ALA A 65 14.06 -11.44 -25.78
C ALA A 65 14.71 -12.79 -26.09
N GLU A 66 15.30 -13.46 -25.10
CA GLU A 66 15.83 -14.82 -25.25
C GLU A 66 14.71 -15.84 -25.51
N GLN A 67 13.60 -15.77 -24.78
CA GLN A 67 12.45 -16.67 -25.01
C GLN A 67 11.79 -16.47 -26.37
N LEU A 68 11.63 -15.22 -26.81
CA LEU A 68 11.09 -14.90 -28.13
C LEU A 68 11.95 -15.48 -29.25
N ARG A 69 13.28 -15.56 -29.05
CA ARG A 69 14.18 -16.21 -30.01
C ARG A 69 13.94 -17.71 -30.09
N TYR A 70 13.76 -18.39 -28.94
CA TYR A 70 13.43 -19.83 -28.94
C TYR A 70 12.05 -20.09 -29.56
N TYR A 71 11.09 -19.21 -29.30
CA TYR A 71 9.76 -19.27 -29.90
C TYR A 71 9.81 -19.09 -31.42
N GLU A 72 10.60 -18.13 -31.93
CA GLU A 72 10.82 -17.92 -33.36
C GLU A 72 11.47 -19.13 -34.06
N LEU A 73 12.33 -19.86 -33.34
CA LEU A 73 12.95 -21.09 -33.84
C LEU A 73 12.04 -22.32 -33.75
N GLY A 74 10.90 -22.22 -33.05
CA GLY A 74 10.01 -23.36 -32.79
C GLY A 74 10.50 -24.30 -31.69
N ASP A 75 11.49 -23.88 -30.89
CA ASP A 75 12.00 -24.67 -29.76
C ASP A 75 11.03 -24.66 -28.56
N VAL A 76 10.16 -23.63 -28.48
CA VAL A 76 9.11 -23.50 -27.47
C VAL A 76 7.80 -23.04 -28.12
N GLU A 77 6.68 -23.62 -27.69
CA GLU A 77 5.34 -23.27 -28.19
C GLU A 77 4.62 -22.22 -27.34
N VAL A 78 5.05 -22.04 -26.09
CA VAL A 78 4.46 -21.09 -25.14
C VAL A 78 5.58 -20.38 -24.38
N ILE A 79 5.42 -19.07 -24.19
CA ILE A 79 6.35 -18.25 -23.42
C ILE A 79 5.73 -18.03 -22.04
N ASP A 80 6.04 -18.94 -21.12
CA ASP A 80 5.61 -18.85 -19.72
C ASP A 80 6.78 -18.53 -18.80
N LEU A 81 6.52 -17.71 -17.79
CA LEU A 81 7.50 -17.43 -16.75
C LEU A 81 7.80 -18.70 -15.93
N PRO A 82 9.07 -19.03 -15.66
CA PRO A 82 9.40 -20.13 -14.76
C PRO A 82 8.93 -19.81 -13.35
N ALA A 83 8.61 -20.83 -12.55
CA ALA A 83 8.06 -20.68 -11.20
C ALA A 83 8.85 -19.70 -10.31
N ALA A 84 10.19 -19.70 -10.42
CA ALA A 84 11.05 -18.79 -9.67
C ALA A 84 10.83 -17.28 -9.97
N LYS A 85 10.25 -16.95 -11.13
CA LYS A 85 9.98 -15.58 -11.59
C LYS A 85 8.51 -15.20 -11.52
N GLN A 86 7.60 -16.16 -11.28
CA GLN A 86 6.16 -15.91 -11.17
C GLN A 86 5.79 -15.09 -9.93
N THR A 87 6.65 -15.07 -8.91
CA THR A 87 6.47 -14.26 -7.70
C THR A 87 7.23 -12.92 -7.76
N ASP A 88 7.97 -12.65 -8.83
CA ASP A 88 8.75 -11.43 -9.00
C ASP A 88 7.95 -10.44 -9.86
N LEU A 89 7.41 -9.39 -9.23
CA LEU A 89 6.46 -8.48 -9.88
C LEU A 89 7.02 -7.80 -11.15
N PRO A 90 8.26 -7.27 -11.17
CA PRO A 90 8.88 -6.78 -12.40
C PRO A 90 8.87 -7.80 -13.53
N HIS A 91 9.10 -9.09 -13.27
CA HIS A 91 9.09 -10.11 -14.31
C HIS A 91 7.68 -10.37 -14.84
N THR A 92 6.74 -10.64 -13.95
CA THR A 92 5.33 -10.89 -14.31
C THR A 92 4.73 -9.71 -15.06
N TYR A 93 4.85 -8.52 -14.50
CA TYR A 93 4.33 -7.30 -15.09
C TYR A 93 4.84 -7.06 -16.51
N TRP A 94 6.16 -7.03 -16.71
CA TRP A 94 6.70 -6.66 -18.03
C TRP A 94 6.50 -7.74 -19.08
N VAL A 95 6.55 -9.03 -18.71
CA VAL A 95 6.27 -10.11 -19.66
C VAL A 95 4.80 -10.06 -20.09
N ASP A 96 3.88 -9.92 -19.14
CA ASP A 96 2.46 -9.84 -19.42
C ASP A 96 2.12 -8.58 -20.24
N ALA A 97 2.60 -7.40 -19.82
CA ALA A 97 2.35 -6.14 -20.51
C ALA A 97 2.89 -6.13 -21.95
N LEU A 98 4.08 -6.68 -22.17
CA LEU A 98 4.72 -6.68 -23.49
C LEU A 98 4.19 -7.76 -24.43
N LEU A 99 3.71 -8.89 -23.90
CA LEU A 99 3.13 -10.00 -24.67
C LEU A 99 1.60 -9.99 -24.74
N CYS A 100 0.93 -9.07 -24.06
CA CYS A 100 -0.52 -8.88 -24.08
C CYS A 100 -0.98 -8.64 -25.53
N ASP A 101 -2.03 -9.35 -25.95
CA ASP A 101 -2.78 -9.05 -27.17
C ASP A 101 -4.07 -8.29 -26.80
N PRO A 102 -4.08 -6.94 -26.87
CA PRO A 102 -5.23 -6.13 -26.50
C PRO A 102 -6.41 -6.27 -27.48
N SER A 103 -6.22 -6.96 -28.61
CA SER A 103 -7.29 -7.24 -29.59
C SER A 103 -7.96 -8.59 -29.38
N ALA A 104 -7.39 -9.46 -28.55
CA ALA A 104 -8.01 -10.75 -28.24
C ALA A 104 -9.35 -10.52 -27.51
N PRO A 105 -10.43 -11.22 -27.89
CA PRO A 105 -11.67 -11.15 -27.13
C PRO A 105 -11.40 -11.61 -25.70
N GLU A 106 -11.79 -10.81 -24.70
CA GLU A 106 -11.69 -11.15 -23.28
C GLU A 106 -12.21 -12.58 -23.09
N GLN A 107 -11.32 -13.52 -22.75
CA GLN A 107 -11.73 -14.82 -22.28
C GLN A 107 -12.37 -14.60 -20.91
N SER A 108 -13.70 -14.50 -20.91
CA SER A 108 -14.49 -14.58 -19.69
C SER A 108 -14.10 -15.86 -18.96
N PRO A 109 -13.85 -15.83 -17.63
CA PRO A 109 -13.61 -17.06 -16.89
C PRO A 109 -14.78 -18.03 -17.13
N PRO A 110 -14.51 -19.34 -17.32
CA PRO A 110 -15.57 -20.30 -17.53
C PRO A 110 -16.55 -20.22 -16.35
N PRO A 111 -17.88 -20.13 -16.62
CA PRO A 111 -18.86 -20.19 -15.56
C PRO A 111 -18.65 -21.50 -14.77
N PRO A 112 -18.81 -21.48 -13.43
CA PRO A 112 -18.62 -22.68 -12.63
C PRO A 112 -19.57 -23.78 -13.12
N ASP A 113 -18.97 -24.92 -13.44
CA ASP A 113 -19.64 -26.16 -13.82
C ASP A 113 -20.75 -26.49 -12.83
N ASN A 114 -21.99 -26.42 -13.30
CA ASN A 114 -23.10 -27.15 -12.70
C ASN A 114 -23.34 -28.39 -13.56
N ASP A 115 -22.72 -29.49 -13.13
CA ASP A 115 -22.96 -30.83 -13.64
C ASP A 115 -24.35 -31.36 -13.25
N SER A 116 -24.90 -32.21 -14.12
CA SER A 116 -26.08 -33.09 -14.00
C SER A 116 -27.43 -32.44 -14.36
N ASP A 117 -28.25 -32.94 -15.29
CA ASP A 117 -28.42 -34.33 -15.77
C ASP A 117 -29.20 -34.35 -17.12
N PRO A 118 -29.17 -35.45 -17.91
CA PRO A 118 -29.66 -35.51 -19.28
C PRO A 118 -31.11 -35.98 -19.35
N GLN A 119 -31.91 -35.36 -20.20
CA GLN A 119 -33.12 -35.99 -20.72
C GLN A 119 -33.05 -36.13 -22.24
N ARG A 120 -32.84 -37.40 -22.64
CA ARG A 120 -33.34 -37.97 -23.88
C ARG A 120 -34.79 -37.54 -24.12
N THR A 121 -35.06 -37.06 -25.32
CA THR A 121 -36.34 -37.32 -25.97
C THR A 121 -36.09 -37.51 -27.46
N GLU A 122 -36.12 -38.77 -27.88
CA GLU A 122 -36.37 -39.14 -29.26
C GLU A 122 -37.77 -38.65 -29.62
N LEU A 123 -37.89 -37.89 -30.70
CA LEU A 123 -39.10 -37.84 -31.51
C LEU A 123 -38.73 -37.47 -32.94
N ASP A 124 -38.66 -38.55 -33.72
CA ASP A 124 -39.00 -38.65 -35.13
C ASP A 124 -39.95 -37.54 -35.60
N ASN A 125 -39.57 -36.84 -36.67
CA ASN A 125 -40.51 -36.22 -37.61
C ASN A 125 -39.81 -35.88 -38.93
N THR A 126 -40.06 -36.76 -39.89
CA THR A 126 -40.06 -36.50 -41.32
C THR A 126 -40.96 -35.29 -41.64
N HIS A 127 -40.47 -34.25 -42.33
CA HIS A 127 -41.23 -33.51 -43.36
C HIS A 127 -40.37 -32.39 -44.00
N GLU A 128 -40.24 -32.47 -45.32
CA GLU A 128 -40.28 -31.40 -46.32
C GLU A 128 -39.52 -30.07 -46.07
N SER A 129 -38.49 -29.86 -46.88
CA SER A 129 -38.04 -28.52 -47.27
C SER A 129 -39.21 -27.68 -47.78
N PRO A 130 -39.55 -26.53 -47.14
CA PRO A 130 -40.18 -25.45 -47.85
C PRO A 130 -39.09 -24.64 -48.53
N ALA A 131 -39.27 -24.41 -49.83
CA ALA A 131 -38.50 -23.44 -50.59
C ALA A 131 -38.41 -22.12 -49.80
N ALA A 132 -37.20 -21.77 -49.37
CA ALA A 132 -36.95 -20.50 -48.74
C ALA A 132 -37.20 -19.39 -49.77
N ASP A 133 -38.29 -18.65 -49.59
CA ASP A 133 -38.55 -17.43 -50.34
C ASP A 133 -37.30 -16.53 -50.27
N PRO A 134 -36.78 -16.04 -51.41
CA PRO A 134 -35.64 -15.16 -51.39
C PRO A 134 -36.05 -13.85 -50.72
N LEU A 135 -35.56 -13.66 -49.49
CA LEU A 135 -35.61 -12.37 -48.78
C LEU A 135 -35.35 -11.23 -49.79
N PRO A 136 -36.24 -10.22 -49.85
CA PRO A 136 -36.11 -9.08 -50.75
C PRO A 136 -34.67 -8.55 -50.72
N ALA A 137 -34.09 -8.28 -51.88
CA ALA A 137 -32.69 -7.84 -52.00
C ALA A 137 -32.33 -6.70 -51.03
N ALA A 138 -33.29 -5.80 -50.75
CA ALA A 138 -33.14 -4.72 -49.77
C ALA A 138 -32.91 -5.20 -48.31
N LEU A 139 -33.55 -6.29 -47.88
CA LEU A 139 -33.34 -6.87 -46.54
C LEU A 139 -31.98 -7.58 -46.44
N ARG A 140 -31.51 -8.22 -47.51
CA ARG A 140 -30.16 -8.81 -47.57
C ARG A 140 -29.07 -7.74 -47.46
N ILE A 141 -29.21 -6.66 -48.22
CA ILE A 141 -28.31 -5.50 -48.16
C ILE A 141 -28.32 -4.87 -46.76
N SER A 142 -29.49 -4.77 -46.11
CA SER A 142 -29.59 -4.24 -44.74
C SER A 142 -28.88 -5.13 -43.71
N THR A 143 -29.02 -6.46 -43.81
CA THR A 143 -28.32 -7.39 -42.92
C THR A 143 -26.81 -7.41 -43.15
N GLU A 144 -26.35 -7.33 -44.41
CA GLU A 144 -24.94 -7.24 -44.77
C GLU A 144 -24.32 -5.91 -44.30
N LEU A 145 -25.04 -4.79 -44.46
CA LEU A 145 -24.61 -3.49 -43.96
C LEU A 145 -24.52 -3.48 -42.42
N THR A 146 -25.48 -4.10 -41.74
CA THR A 146 -25.45 -4.21 -40.27
C THR A 146 -24.29 -5.08 -39.79
N ALA A 147 -24.01 -6.19 -40.49
CA ALA A 147 -22.89 -7.07 -40.18
C ALA A 147 -21.53 -6.36 -40.40
N THR A 148 -21.40 -5.63 -41.52
CA THR A 148 -20.17 -4.86 -41.81
C THR A 148 -19.97 -3.71 -40.83
N LEU A 149 -21.01 -2.98 -40.43
CA LEU A 149 -20.92 -1.96 -39.39
C LEU A 149 -20.44 -2.54 -38.05
N LYS A 150 -20.99 -3.69 -37.63
CA LYS A 150 -20.51 -4.38 -36.41
C LYS A 150 -19.05 -4.80 -36.51
N GLN A 151 -18.62 -5.30 -37.67
CA GLN A 151 -17.22 -5.65 -37.91
C GLN A 151 -16.30 -4.42 -37.84
N ILE A 152 -16.72 -3.29 -38.42
CA ILE A 152 -15.97 -2.02 -38.36
C ILE A 152 -15.88 -1.52 -36.93
N GLU A 153 -16.96 -1.57 -36.15
CA GLU A 153 -16.95 -1.17 -34.74
C GLU A 153 -16.03 -2.05 -33.90
N GLN A 154 -16.06 -3.37 -34.11
CA GLN A 154 -15.18 -4.31 -33.42
C GLN A 154 -13.71 -4.09 -33.80
N ALA A 155 -13.40 -3.89 -35.08
CA ALA A 155 -12.06 -3.57 -35.55
C ALA A 155 -11.56 -2.24 -34.98
N LYS A 156 -12.42 -1.21 -34.94
CA LYS A 156 -12.11 0.08 -34.32
C LYS A 156 -11.83 -0.08 -32.82
N LYS A 157 -12.63 -0.87 -32.09
CA LYS A 157 -12.41 -1.14 -30.67
C LYS A 157 -11.08 -1.85 -30.43
N ALA A 158 -10.76 -2.86 -31.24
CA ALA A 158 -9.48 -3.57 -31.17
C ALA A 158 -8.28 -2.64 -31.44
N GLU A 159 -8.39 -1.76 -32.44
CA GLU A 159 -7.33 -0.81 -32.76
C GLU A 159 -7.14 0.24 -31.65
N LEU A 160 -8.23 0.75 -31.07
CA LEU A 160 -8.14 1.67 -29.93
C LEU A 160 -7.49 1.01 -28.72
N ALA A 161 -7.84 -0.25 -28.40
CA ALA A 161 -7.22 -1.00 -27.32
C ALA A 161 -5.71 -1.22 -27.56
N ARG A 162 -5.30 -1.50 -28.81
CA ARG A 162 -3.88 -1.55 -29.20
C ARG A 162 -3.17 -0.23 -28.97
N LEU A 163 -3.77 0.88 -29.42
CA LEU A 163 -3.19 2.22 -29.24
C LEU A 163 -3.05 2.58 -27.77
N ASP A 164 -4.06 2.31 -26.95
CA ASP A 164 -4.03 2.57 -25.52
C ASP A 164 -2.94 1.74 -24.81
N ALA A 165 -2.71 0.49 -25.23
CA ALA A 165 -1.68 -0.38 -24.67
C ALA A 165 -0.25 0.05 -25.01
N ILE A 166 0.00 0.59 -26.22
CA ILE A 166 1.35 1.05 -26.62
C ILE A 166 1.65 2.48 -26.16
N LYS A 167 0.61 3.28 -25.86
CA LYS A 167 0.71 4.71 -25.52
C LYS A 167 1.75 5.03 -24.44
N PRO A 168 1.95 4.23 -23.37
CA PRO A 168 2.96 4.50 -22.35
C PRO A 168 4.41 4.43 -22.84
N PHE A 169 4.64 3.90 -24.05
CA PHE A 169 5.97 3.72 -24.66
C PHE A 169 6.26 4.74 -25.77
N LEU A 170 5.29 5.60 -26.09
CA LEU A 170 5.42 6.61 -27.15
C LEU A 170 5.86 7.96 -26.56
N GLU A 171 6.51 8.76 -27.40
CA GLU A 171 6.79 10.17 -27.12
C GLU A 171 5.48 10.90 -26.80
N THR A 172 5.57 11.77 -25.80
CA THR A 172 4.50 12.67 -25.45
C THR A 172 4.54 13.91 -26.35
N SER A 173 3.52 14.75 -26.26
CA SER A 173 3.56 16.08 -26.88
C SER A 173 4.50 17.06 -26.15
N ASN A 174 5.07 16.66 -25.00
CA ASN A 174 5.95 17.50 -24.19
C ASN A 174 7.39 17.00 -24.29
N THR A 175 8.18 17.67 -25.13
CA THR A 175 9.58 17.31 -25.36
C THR A 175 10.46 17.35 -24.11
N ASP A 176 10.09 18.12 -23.07
CA ASP A 176 10.81 18.11 -21.79
C ASP A 176 10.56 16.80 -21.02
N ASP A 177 9.32 16.30 -21.05
CA ASP A 177 8.93 15.08 -20.37
C ASP A 177 9.58 13.83 -20.99
N ASP A 178 9.84 13.87 -22.30
CA ASP A 178 10.47 12.78 -23.07
C ASP A 178 12.00 12.76 -22.96
N GLN A 179 12.63 13.76 -22.36
CA GLN A 179 14.09 13.74 -22.16
C GLN A 179 14.51 12.62 -21.20
N LEU A 180 15.61 11.95 -21.53
CA LEU A 180 16.17 10.90 -20.69
C LEU A 180 17.16 11.47 -19.69
N VAL A 181 17.02 11.05 -18.44
CA VAL A 181 17.98 11.27 -17.36
C VAL A 181 18.47 9.93 -16.85
N SER A 182 19.72 9.90 -16.40
CA SER A 182 20.37 8.66 -15.99
C SER A 182 21.29 8.85 -14.80
N ILE A 183 21.44 7.78 -14.05
CA ILE A 183 22.42 7.64 -12.96
C ILE A 183 23.38 6.51 -13.29
N ASP A 184 24.61 6.62 -12.79
CA ASP A 184 25.62 5.58 -12.88
C ASP A 184 25.65 4.75 -11.59
N VAL A 185 25.54 3.43 -11.73
CA VAL A 185 25.53 2.49 -10.61
C VAL A 185 26.59 1.45 -10.90
N LEU A 186 27.74 1.57 -10.23
CA LEU A 186 28.88 0.65 -10.40
C LEU A 186 29.31 0.53 -11.88
N GLY A 187 29.35 1.64 -12.62
CA GLY A 187 29.72 1.68 -14.04
C GLY A 187 28.62 1.24 -15.01
N SER A 188 27.40 0.99 -14.51
CA SER A 188 26.22 0.68 -15.31
C SER A 188 25.21 1.81 -15.23
N SER A 189 24.65 2.22 -16.37
CA SER A 189 23.63 3.26 -16.41
C SER A 189 22.25 2.72 -16.05
N VAL A 190 21.48 3.49 -15.29
CA VAL A 190 20.02 3.33 -15.12
C VAL A 190 19.36 4.62 -15.59
N ALA A 191 18.44 4.53 -16.54
CA ALA A 191 17.84 5.68 -17.20
C ALA A 191 16.30 5.67 -17.14
N ILE A 192 15.72 6.86 -17.03
CA ILE A 192 14.27 7.11 -17.03
C ILE A 192 13.97 8.39 -17.82
N THR A 193 12.70 8.60 -18.16
CA THR A 193 12.24 9.89 -18.71
C THR A 193 12.08 10.93 -17.61
N HIS A 194 12.14 12.21 -17.96
CA HIS A 194 11.80 13.34 -17.10
C HIS A 194 10.38 13.20 -16.52
N ALA A 195 9.42 12.73 -17.32
CA ALA A 195 8.05 12.48 -16.87
C ALA A 195 8.01 11.54 -15.65
N VAL A 196 8.75 10.43 -15.71
CA VAL A 196 8.86 9.46 -14.61
C VAL A 196 9.60 10.09 -13.43
N ALA A 197 10.70 10.81 -13.67
CA ALA A 197 11.47 11.47 -12.62
C ALA A 197 10.61 12.46 -11.82
N LYS A 198 9.74 13.23 -12.50
CA LYS A 198 8.82 14.21 -11.87
C LYS A 198 7.58 13.55 -11.25
N SER A 199 7.29 12.30 -11.55
CA SER A 199 6.05 11.64 -11.11
C SER A 199 5.94 11.46 -9.58
N LEU A 200 7.07 11.39 -8.87
CA LEU A 200 7.13 11.14 -7.43
C LEU A 200 7.33 12.42 -6.60
N GLY A 201 6.49 13.43 -6.87
CA GLY A 201 6.49 14.69 -6.10
C GLY A 201 7.13 15.88 -6.82
N GLY A 202 7.21 15.85 -8.15
CA GLY A 202 7.70 16.96 -8.96
C GLY A 202 9.21 17.16 -8.88
N GLU A 203 9.65 18.34 -9.28
CA GLU A 203 11.08 18.70 -9.39
C GLU A 203 11.79 18.83 -8.05
N ASP A 204 11.03 19.04 -6.96
CA ASP A 204 11.58 19.16 -5.60
C ASP A 204 11.69 17.82 -4.88
N SER A 205 11.24 16.74 -5.51
CA SER A 205 11.35 15.40 -4.94
C SER A 205 12.79 14.91 -4.88
N THR A 206 13.11 14.13 -3.84
CA THR A 206 14.38 13.40 -3.75
C THR A 206 14.59 12.49 -4.95
N PHE A 207 13.51 11.87 -5.45
CA PHE A 207 13.57 11.00 -6.63
C PHE A 207 14.05 11.75 -7.86
N TYR A 208 13.40 12.88 -8.22
CA TYR A 208 13.84 13.73 -9.32
C TYR A 208 15.28 14.23 -9.12
N GLY A 209 15.59 14.71 -7.91
CA GLY A 209 16.91 15.19 -7.55
C GLY A 209 18.02 14.15 -7.75
N ARG A 210 17.75 12.86 -7.55
CA ARG A 210 18.75 11.79 -7.77
C ARG A 210 19.19 11.64 -9.21
N PHE A 211 18.30 11.90 -10.16
CA PHE A 211 18.61 11.79 -11.59
C PHE A 211 19.16 13.09 -12.19
N THR A 212 19.01 14.22 -11.51
CA THR A 212 19.27 15.55 -12.11
C THR A 212 20.20 16.46 -11.32
N ARG A 213 20.12 16.47 -9.98
CA ARG A 213 20.78 17.45 -9.10
C ARG A 213 21.92 16.83 -8.28
N TYR A 214 21.71 15.63 -7.75
CA TYR A 214 22.66 14.96 -6.88
C TYR A 214 23.75 14.24 -7.69
N ASN A 215 24.85 13.87 -7.04
CA ASN A 215 25.88 13.06 -7.67
C ASN A 215 25.21 11.80 -8.25
N GLY A 216 25.40 11.57 -9.55
CA GLY A 216 24.76 10.49 -10.29
C GLY A 216 25.23 9.11 -9.90
N SER A 217 26.19 8.99 -8.97
CA SER A 217 26.67 7.72 -8.42
C SER A 217 25.95 7.34 -7.13
N THR A 218 25.67 6.04 -6.96
CA THR A 218 25.11 5.47 -5.72
C THR A 218 25.81 4.17 -5.33
N ASP A 219 25.99 3.98 -4.02
CA ASP A 219 26.57 2.76 -3.44
C ASP A 219 25.54 1.61 -3.33
N CYS A 220 24.32 1.82 -3.83
CA CYS A 220 23.29 0.78 -3.87
C CYS A 220 23.63 -0.26 -4.95
N GLY A 221 23.25 -1.52 -4.71
CA GLY A 221 23.39 -2.56 -5.73
C GLY A 221 22.56 -2.22 -6.99
N LEU A 222 23.13 -2.49 -8.18
CA LEU A 222 22.50 -2.19 -9.47
C LEU A 222 21.06 -2.70 -9.56
N ASP A 223 20.82 -3.93 -9.12
CA ASP A 223 19.48 -4.55 -9.20
C ASP A 223 18.47 -3.87 -8.26
N CYS A 224 18.91 -3.48 -7.06
CA CYS A 224 18.06 -2.70 -6.14
C CYS A 224 17.64 -1.37 -6.77
N VAL A 225 18.56 -0.67 -7.44
CA VAL A 225 18.25 0.60 -8.13
C VAL A 225 17.27 0.37 -9.27
N ARG A 226 17.49 -0.66 -10.11
CA ARG A 226 16.58 -1.01 -11.21
C ARG A 226 15.18 -1.34 -10.72
N ARG A 227 15.05 -2.07 -9.61
CA ARG A 227 13.76 -2.41 -9.00
C ARG A 227 13.05 -1.18 -8.40
N VAL A 228 13.79 -0.26 -7.78
CA VAL A 228 13.22 1.03 -7.31
C VAL A 228 12.71 1.87 -8.47
N VAL A 229 13.48 1.93 -9.57
CA VAL A 229 13.07 2.61 -10.80
C VAL A 229 11.86 1.94 -11.44
N ASP A 230 11.83 0.62 -11.51
CA ASP A 230 10.68 -0.15 -11.99
C ASP A 230 9.38 0.21 -11.26
N VAL A 231 9.42 0.28 -9.92
CA VAL A 231 8.27 0.68 -9.10
C VAL A 231 7.75 2.06 -9.53
N ALA A 232 8.64 3.03 -9.74
CA ALA A 232 8.27 4.38 -10.16
C ALA A 232 7.71 4.41 -11.59
N VAL A 233 8.34 3.68 -12.52
CA VAL A 233 7.92 3.58 -13.92
C VAL A 233 6.52 2.98 -14.02
N ARG A 234 6.25 1.85 -13.35
CA ARG A 234 4.92 1.21 -13.38
C ARG A 234 3.84 2.11 -12.79
N ALA A 235 4.11 2.71 -11.63
CA ALA A 235 3.17 3.65 -11.01
C ALA A 235 2.84 4.83 -11.92
N HIS A 236 3.85 5.37 -12.63
CA HIS A 236 3.65 6.44 -13.60
C HIS A 236 2.83 6.00 -14.82
N GLN A 237 3.17 4.86 -15.44
CA GLN A 237 2.46 4.33 -16.61
C GLN A 237 0.99 4.02 -16.32
N GLU A 238 0.73 3.46 -15.13
CA GLU A 238 -0.62 3.12 -14.68
C GLU A 238 -1.37 4.33 -14.07
N ARG A 239 -0.72 5.50 -14.01
CA ARG A 239 -1.26 6.76 -13.49
C ARG A 239 -1.85 6.60 -12.07
N ARG A 240 -1.13 5.88 -11.21
CA ARG A 240 -1.55 5.62 -9.82
C ARG A 240 -0.43 5.85 -8.83
N THR A 241 -0.79 5.91 -7.56
CA THR A 241 0.19 6.00 -6.47
C THR A 241 0.85 4.65 -6.21
N ILE A 242 2.13 4.67 -5.81
CA ILE A 242 2.85 3.48 -5.33
C ILE A 242 2.14 2.91 -4.11
N THR A 243 1.94 1.59 -4.09
CA THR A 243 1.36 0.84 -2.97
C THR A 243 2.41 -0.01 -2.25
N SER A 244 2.09 -0.50 -1.05
CA SER A 244 2.97 -1.44 -0.34
C SER A 244 3.14 -2.78 -1.05
N ALA A 245 2.15 -3.20 -1.85
CA ALA A 245 2.25 -4.42 -2.65
C ALA A 245 3.30 -4.24 -3.75
N ASP A 246 3.26 -3.11 -4.46
CA ASP A 246 4.25 -2.80 -5.52
C ASP A 246 5.69 -2.91 -5.04
N VAL A 247 5.97 -2.35 -3.85
CA VAL A 247 7.32 -2.32 -3.31
C VAL A 247 7.72 -3.69 -2.79
N ARG A 248 6.84 -4.39 -2.06
CA ARG A 248 7.14 -5.72 -1.50
C ARG A 248 7.39 -6.75 -2.60
N GLU A 249 6.53 -6.78 -3.60
CA GLU A 249 6.60 -7.77 -4.68
C GLU A 249 7.68 -7.41 -5.71
N ALA A 250 8.09 -6.13 -5.81
CA ALA A 250 9.22 -5.72 -6.66
C ALA A 250 10.59 -6.00 -6.06
N MET A 251 10.68 -6.35 -4.78
CA MET A 251 11.96 -6.67 -4.14
C MET A 251 12.59 -7.92 -4.77
N GLY A 252 11.80 -8.94 -5.15
CA GLY A 252 12.32 -10.19 -5.69
C GLY A 252 13.31 -10.87 -4.75
N ASP A 253 14.49 -11.22 -5.27
CA ASP A 253 15.54 -11.97 -4.57
C ASP A 253 16.61 -11.10 -3.89
N VAL A 254 16.51 -9.77 -3.99
CA VAL A 254 17.51 -8.88 -3.38
C VAL A 254 17.39 -8.85 -1.86
N SER A 255 18.48 -8.50 -1.18
CA SER A 255 18.48 -8.33 0.27
C SER A 255 17.53 -7.21 0.70
N ALA A 256 16.62 -7.50 1.64
CA ALA A 256 15.66 -6.51 2.16
C ALA A 256 16.34 -5.25 2.72
N SER A 257 17.53 -5.37 3.34
CA SER A 257 18.27 -4.21 3.85
C SER A 257 18.89 -3.36 2.75
N GLN A 258 19.36 -3.99 1.67
CA GLN A 258 19.88 -3.29 0.50
C GLN A 258 18.76 -2.59 -0.28
N PHE A 259 17.61 -3.25 -0.43
CA PHE A 259 16.45 -2.67 -1.11
C PHE A 259 15.84 -1.51 -0.31
N ARG A 260 15.70 -1.64 1.01
CA ARG A 260 15.33 -0.53 1.90
C ARG A 260 16.25 0.67 1.73
N ARG A 261 17.56 0.45 1.79
CA ARG A 261 18.55 1.52 1.58
C ARG A 261 18.37 2.20 0.22
N ALA A 262 18.14 1.43 -0.85
CA ALA A 262 17.89 1.99 -2.17
C ALA A 262 16.63 2.85 -2.16
N LEU A 263 15.51 2.34 -1.67
CA LEU A 263 14.26 3.09 -1.53
C LEU A 263 14.45 4.44 -0.82
N ASP A 264 15.16 4.45 0.32
CA ASP A 264 15.45 5.68 1.07
C ASP A 264 16.37 6.65 0.30
N VAL A 265 17.40 6.13 -0.37
CA VAL A 265 18.28 6.93 -1.24
C VAL A 265 17.48 7.66 -2.33
N PHE A 266 16.46 7.01 -2.88
CA PHE A 266 15.56 7.56 -3.89
C PHE A 266 14.35 8.32 -3.30
N GLY A 267 14.25 8.42 -1.98
CA GLY A 267 13.16 9.12 -1.29
C GLY A 267 11.80 8.43 -1.38
N ILE A 268 11.76 7.15 -1.73
CA ILE A 268 10.57 6.31 -1.66
C ILE A 268 10.54 5.71 -0.25
N GLY A 269 9.95 6.40 0.72
CA GLY A 269 10.10 6.07 2.15
C GLY A 269 9.96 4.56 2.46
N ALA A 270 11.08 3.88 2.75
CA ALA A 270 11.08 2.43 2.86
C ALA A 270 10.23 1.96 4.04
N ASP A 271 10.28 2.70 5.14
CA ASP A 271 9.48 2.45 6.34
C ASP A 271 7.98 2.55 6.07
N ARG A 272 7.55 3.42 5.14
CA ARG A 272 6.15 3.52 4.73
C ARG A 272 5.72 2.23 4.05
N TYR A 273 6.48 1.74 3.06
CA TYR A 273 6.02 0.65 2.19
C TYR A 273 6.35 -0.76 2.68
N LEU A 274 7.52 -0.92 3.31
CA LEU A 274 8.03 -2.20 3.83
C LEU A 274 7.81 -2.34 5.34
N GLY A 275 7.28 -1.29 5.97
CA GLY A 275 7.22 -1.17 7.42
C GLY A 275 8.59 -0.83 8.02
N PRO A 276 8.60 -0.30 9.25
CA PRO A 276 9.82 -0.03 9.98
C PRO A 276 10.69 -1.27 10.18
N THR A 277 12.01 -1.11 10.05
CA THR A 277 12.98 -2.21 10.23
C THR A 277 12.93 -2.79 11.66
N ASP A 278 12.58 -1.96 12.63
CA ASP A 278 12.54 -2.21 14.06
C ASP A 278 11.13 -2.03 14.66
N GLY A 279 10.09 -2.12 13.82
CA GLY A 279 8.70 -1.98 14.23
C GLY A 279 8.20 -3.08 15.16
N LEU A 280 7.45 -2.69 16.19
CA LEU A 280 6.57 -3.58 16.93
C LEU A 280 5.39 -4.06 16.10
N LEU A 281 4.84 -3.21 15.23
CA LEU A 281 3.74 -3.57 14.34
C LEU A 281 4.27 -4.07 13.00
N LYS A 282 3.91 -5.29 12.65
CA LYS A 282 4.11 -5.85 11.30
C LYS A 282 2.77 -5.87 10.57
N SER A 283 2.76 -5.83 9.24
CA SER A 283 1.52 -5.98 8.45
C SER A 283 0.76 -7.27 8.81
N GLN A 284 1.48 -8.34 9.13
CA GLN A 284 0.89 -9.59 9.61
C GLN A 284 0.12 -9.42 10.93
N HIS A 285 0.58 -8.55 11.85
CA HIS A 285 -0.14 -8.30 13.09
C HIS A 285 -1.50 -7.64 12.82
N LEU A 286 -1.57 -6.69 11.87
CA LEU A 286 -2.86 -6.12 11.45
C LEU A 286 -3.76 -7.15 10.78
N HIS A 287 -3.21 -8.02 9.93
CA HIS A 287 -3.97 -9.10 9.32
C HIS A 287 -4.54 -10.05 10.38
N ASN A 288 -3.72 -10.46 11.36
CA ASN A 288 -4.14 -11.29 12.48
C ASN A 288 -5.24 -10.61 13.31
N ILE A 289 -5.14 -9.30 13.56
CA ILE A 289 -6.18 -8.53 14.26
C ILE A 289 -7.49 -8.53 13.47
N LYS A 290 -7.43 -8.38 12.14
CA LYS A 290 -8.60 -8.45 11.25
C LYS A 290 -9.24 -9.84 11.26
N GLU A 291 -8.44 -10.90 11.11
CA GLU A 291 -8.92 -12.29 11.15
C GLU A 291 -9.51 -12.67 12.52
N TRP A 292 -8.81 -12.33 13.60
CA TRP A 292 -9.25 -12.64 14.97
C TRP A 292 -10.63 -12.05 15.22
N ARG A 293 -10.87 -10.81 14.79
CA ARG A 293 -12.19 -10.18 14.87
C ARG A 293 -13.25 -10.95 14.07
N GLN A 294 -12.96 -11.32 12.82
CA GLN A 294 -13.91 -12.05 11.97
C GLN A 294 -14.29 -13.40 12.60
N LYS A 295 -13.31 -14.12 13.16
CA LYS A 295 -13.50 -15.42 13.82
C LYS A 295 -14.35 -15.31 15.09
N GLN A 296 -14.25 -14.20 15.81
CA GLN A 296 -14.91 -14.04 17.11
C GLN A 296 -16.43 -13.71 17.00
N LYS A 297 -17.01 -13.49 15.80
CA LYS A 297 -18.44 -13.15 15.60
C LYS A 297 -18.94 -11.92 16.39
N TRP A 298 -18.06 -10.96 16.67
CA TRP A 298 -18.44 -9.70 17.34
C TRP A 298 -19.07 -8.77 16.32
N GLY A 299 -20.39 -8.57 16.42
CA GLY A 299 -21.21 -7.92 15.40
C GLY A 299 -22.65 -8.44 15.36
N HIS A 300 -23.00 -9.46 16.15
CA HIS A 300 -24.40 -9.79 16.39
C HIS A 300 -25.11 -8.60 17.08
N PRO A 301 -26.34 -8.25 16.64
CA PRO A 301 -27.14 -7.13 17.16
C PRO A 301 -27.67 -7.40 18.59
N GLY A 302 -26.76 -7.63 19.52
CA GLY A 302 -27.02 -7.98 20.92
C GLY A 302 -25.76 -8.12 21.78
N ALA A 303 -24.54 -8.01 21.22
CA ALA A 303 -23.33 -7.98 22.02
C ALA A 303 -23.21 -6.62 22.75
N PRO A 304 -23.08 -6.58 24.09
CA PRO A 304 -23.17 -5.36 24.89
C PRO A 304 -21.98 -4.40 24.73
N LEU A 305 -20.96 -4.79 23.96
CA LEU A 305 -19.77 -3.97 23.69
C LEU A 305 -19.42 -4.11 22.21
N ALA A 306 -20.00 -3.25 21.37
CA ALA A 306 -19.54 -3.12 19.99
C ALA A 306 -18.16 -2.46 20.01
N LEU A 307 -17.09 -3.27 19.97
CA LEU A 307 -15.73 -2.76 19.80
C LEU A 307 -15.70 -1.84 18.57
N PRO A 308 -14.97 -0.71 18.62
CA PRO A 308 -14.87 0.21 17.49
C PRO A 308 -14.50 -0.54 16.22
N VAL A 309 -15.26 -0.36 15.14
CA VAL A 309 -14.93 -1.01 13.87
C VAL A 309 -13.60 -0.42 13.40
N LEU A 310 -12.47 -1.12 13.59
CA LEU A 310 -11.26 -0.93 12.78
C LEU A 310 -11.76 -0.82 11.35
N PRO A 311 -11.59 0.34 10.68
CA PRO A 311 -12.11 0.53 9.34
C PRO A 311 -11.71 -0.68 8.49
N SER A 312 -12.62 -1.18 7.66
CA SER A 312 -12.29 -2.20 6.64
C SER A 312 -11.04 -1.82 5.84
N HIS A 313 -10.77 -0.52 5.79
CA HIS A 313 -9.65 0.16 5.16
C HIS A 313 -8.66 0.77 6.16
N VAL A 314 -8.31 0.10 7.27
CA VAL A 314 -7.04 0.41 7.96
C VAL A 314 -5.95 0.19 6.91
N GLY A 315 -5.58 1.30 6.26
CA GLY A 315 -4.97 1.35 4.95
C GLY A 315 -3.52 0.94 5.05
N GLU A 316 -3.15 -0.06 4.26
CA GLU A 316 -1.77 -0.16 3.85
C GLU A 316 -1.47 1.04 2.93
N PRO A 317 -0.32 1.72 3.09
CA PRO A 317 0.71 1.45 4.08
C PRO A 317 0.37 1.95 5.48
N ILE A 318 0.71 1.12 6.48
CA ILE A 318 0.84 1.58 7.86
C ILE A 318 2.07 2.49 7.91
N GLU A 319 1.89 3.75 8.27
CA GLU A 319 3.01 4.66 8.38
C GLU A 319 3.37 4.83 9.85
N ARG A 320 4.55 4.35 10.27
CA ARG A 320 5.05 4.68 11.61
C ARG A 320 5.40 6.17 11.61
N ILE A 321 4.65 6.94 12.37
CA ILE A 321 4.86 8.39 12.50
C ILE A 321 5.68 8.75 13.75
N TYR A 322 5.81 7.81 14.69
CA TYR A 322 6.58 8.01 15.91
C TYR A 322 7.13 6.70 16.46
N LYS A 323 8.35 6.71 16.98
CA LYS A 323 8.95 5.72 17.87
C LYS A 323 9.79 6.42 18.93
N ALA A 324 9.50 6.19 20.20
CA ALA A 324 10.19 6.89 21.29
C ALA A 324 11.71 6.71 21.29
N SER A 325 12.22 5.52 20.95
CA SER A 325 13.67 5.30 20.89
C SER A 325 14.36 6.00 19.72
N VAL A 326 13.62 6.43 18.70
CA VAL A 326 14.14 7.04 17.45
C VAL A 326 13.91 8.55 17.47
N ASP A 327 12.66 8.96 17.69
CA ASP A 327 12.22 10.35 17.59
C ASP A 327 12.46 11.14 18.89
N GLY A 328 12.87 10.43 19.94
CA GLY A 328 13.14 11.00 21.25
C GLY A 328 12.06 10.66 22.26
N TRP A 329 12.41 10.91 23.52
CA TRP A 329 11.59 10.53 24.67
C TRP A 329 10.76 11.69 25.20
N ARG A 330 10.76 12.85 24.53
CA ARG A 330 10.05 14.02 25.05
C ARG A 330 8.61 13.95 24.60
N TRP A 331 7.71 14.35 25.49
CA TRP A 331 6.28 14.43 25.18
C TRP A 331 6.01 15.29 23.94
N LEU A 332 6.75 16.39 23.78
CA LEU A 332 6.63 17.26 22.60
C LEU A 332 6.90 16.55 21.28
N ASP A 333 7.94 15.72 21.23
CA ASP A 333 8.33 15.00 20.02
C ASP A 333 7.18 14.07 19.58
N PHE A 334 6.56 13.39 20.55
CA PHE A 334 5.34 12.60 20.34
C PHE A 334 4.17 13.46 19.84
N VAL A 335 3.89 14.57 20.53
CA VAL A 335 2.75 15.45 20.22
C VAL A 335 2.86 16.03 18.82
N ASP A 336 4.05 16.48 18.43
CA ASP A 336 4.29 17.07 17.13
C ASP A 336 4.19 16.02 16.02
N ALA A 337 4.67 14.80 16.26
CA ALA A 337 4.52 13.68 15.33
C ALA A 337 3.05 13.29 15.08
N VAL A 338 2.23 13.24 16.14
CA VAL A 338 0.82 12.82 16.04
C VAL A 338 -0.15 13.95 15.68
N ARG A 339 0.33 15.21 15.64
CA ARG A 339 -0.50 16.39 15.43
C ARG A 339 -1.24 16.33 14.09
N GLY A 340 -2.57 16.39 14.16
CA GLY A 340 -3.43 16.42 12.97
C GLY A 340 -3.63 15.08 12.28
N GLN A 341 -2.96 14.01 12.74
CA GLN A 341 -3.07 12.66 12.21
C GLN A 341 -4.34 11.97 12.72
N LYS A 342 -4.99 11.20 11.85
CA LYS A 342 -6.11 10.30 12.21
C LYS A 342 -6.48 9.34 11.06
N PRO A 343 -6.95 8.12 11.38
CA PRO A 343 -6.89 7.47 12.69
C PRO A 343 -5.44 7.07 13.06
N LEU A 344 -5.18 6.86 14.35
CA LEU A 344 -3.88 6.46 14.90
C LEU A 344 -3.96 5.10 15.58
N ILE A 345 -2.87 4.35 15.54
CA ILE A 345 -2.66 3.15 16.35
C ILE A 345 -1.41 3.37 17.18
N ILE A 346 -1.55 3.37 18.51
CA ILE A 346 -0.43 3.40 19.44
C ILE A 346 -0.16 1.98 19.90
N ILE A 347 1.08 1.53 19.78
CA ILE A 347 1.52 0.20 20.22
C ILE A 347 2.60 0.36 21.25
N MET A 348 2.51 -0.44 22.31
CA MET A 348 3.48 -0.48 23.40
C MET A 348 3.75 -1.92 23.78
N ARG A 349 5.00 -2.24 24.15
CA ARG A 349 5.31 -3.51 24.81
C ARG A 349 4.97 -3.41 26.30
N VAL A 350 4.27 -4.41 26.82
CA VAL A 350 4.06 -4.55 28.27
C VAL A 350 5.40 -4.89 28.92
N LYS A 351 5.78 -4.15 29.95
CA LYS A 351 7.07 -4.32 30.62
C LYS A 351 7.20 -5.73 31.21
N ASP A 352 8.41 -6.29 31.12
CA ASP A 352 8.74 -7.63 31.64
C ASP A 352 7.87 -8.73 30.98
N SER A 353 7.34 -8.43 29.80
CA SER A 353 6.41 -9.26 29.03
C SER A 353 6.75 -9.19 27.54
N ARG A 354 6.40 -10.23 26.78
CA ARG A 354 6.50 -10.19 25.31
C ARG A 354 5.20 -9.73 24.65
N GLU A 355 4.19 -9.39 25.45
CA GLU A 355 2.87 -8.98 24.99
C GLU A 355 2.90 -7.55 24.45
N LEU A 356 2.12 -7.33 23.40
CA LEU A 356 1.89 -6.02 22.81
C LEU A 356 0.51 -5.53 23.22
N SER A 357 0.42 -4.27 23.64
CA SER A 357 -0.83 -3.56 23.80
C SER A 357 -1.00 -2.58 22.65
N ALA A 358 -2.20 -2.52 22.07
CA ALA A 358 -2.53 -1.63 20.98
C ALA A 358 -3.76 -0.79 21.34
N VAL A 359 -3.62 0.53 21.22
CA VAL A 359 -4.69 1.52 21.42
C VAL A 359 -5.01 2.14 20.07
N VAL A 360 -6.28 2.09 19.66
CA VAL A 360 -6.75 2.69 18.40
C VAL A 360 -7.47 3.99 18.71
N LEU A 361 -6.98 5.08 18.12
CA LEU A 361 -7.56 6.42 18.25
C LEU A 361 -8.20 6.82 16.91
N TYR A 362 -9.50 7.10 16.94
CA TYR A 362 -10.27 7.43 15.73
C TYR A 362 -10.26 8.91 15.41
N ASP A 363 -10.16 9.75 16.44
CA ASP A 363 -10.18 11.19 16.34
C ASP A 363 -8.77 11.79 16.51
N LYS A 364 -8.67 13.09 16.25
CA LYS A 364 -7.42 13.84 16.43
C LYS A 364 -7.05 13.86 17.91
N ILE A 365 -5.77 13.71 18.21
CA ILE A 365 -5.24 13.99 19.54
C ILE A 365 -5.22 15.51 19.72
N GLU A 366 -6.09 16.04 20.58
CA GLU A 366 -6.04 17.43 21.02
C GLU A 366 -5.12 17.53 22.24
N VAL A 367 -4.00 18.23 22.08
CA VAL A 367 -3.05 18.48 23.16
C VAL A 367 -3.23 19.89 23.65
N SER A 368 -3.68 20.03 24.90
CA SER A 368 -3.81 21.31 25.57
C SER A 368 -2.98 21.32 26.85
N VAL A 369 -2.39 22.49 27.17
CA VAL A 369 -1.53 22.74 28.35
C VAL A 369 -2.27 22.43 29.66
N ILE A 370 -3.60 22.46 29.60
CA ILE A 370 -4.54 21.84 30.52
C ILE A 370 -5.09 20.64 29.75
N ALA A 371 -4.82 19.38 30.13
CA ALA A 371 -5.31 18.22 29.37
C ALA A 371 -6.84 18.31 29.21
N ARG A 372 -7.30 18.64 28.00
CA ARG A 372 -8.71 18.78 27.65
C ARG A 372 -9.00 17.66 26.69
N LEU A 373 -9.27 16.50 27.28
CA LEU A 373 -9.60 15.28 26.54
C LEU A 373 -11.07 15.36 26.17
N THR A 374 -11.34 15.54 24.88
CA THR A 374 -12.71 15.50 24.37
C THR A 374 -13.10 14.04 24.15
N PHE A 375 -14.01 13.54 24.97
CA PHE A 375 -14.57 12.18 24.84
C PHE A 375 -15.68 12.16 23.79
N THR A 376 -15.57 11.27 22.80
CA THR A 376 -16.72 10.91 21.95
C THR A 376 -17.25 9.55 22.41
N ARG A 377 -18.26 9.53 23.28
CA ARG A 377 -18.95 8.30 23.69
C ARG A 377 -20.03 7.96 22.65
N VAL A 378 -19.78 6.96 21.80
CA VAL A 378 -20.78 6.52 20.80
C VAL A 378 -21.73 5.50 21.43
N ALA A 379 -22.60 5.99 22.31
CA ALA A 379 -23.91 5.44 22.65
C ALA A 379 -24.61 6.42 23.63
N ARG A 380 -25.59 7.17 23.10
CA ARG A 380 -26.29 8.35 23.68
C ARG A 380 -25.46 9.64 23.70
N LEU A 381 -25.99 10.66 23.02
CA LEU A 381 -25.48 12.03 22.95
C LEU A 381 -25.38 12.64 24.36
N GLU A 382 -24.19 12.63 24.95
CA GLU A 382 -23.74 13.67 25.87
C GLU A 382 -22.27 13.97 25.59
N GLN A 383 -22.03 15.17 25.05
CA GLN A 383 -20.70 15.75 24.98
C GLN A 383 -20.40 16.33 26.36
N LYS A 384 -19.65 15.60 27.19
CA LYS A 384 -19.19 16.14 28.48
C LYS A 384 -17.77 16.66 28.31
N THR A 385 -17.63 17.98 28.32
CA THR A 385 -16.34 18.67 28.31
C THR A 385 -15.96 18.99 29.76
N GLU A 386 -15.32 18.06 30.45
CA GLU A 386 -14.66 18.39 31.73
C GLU A 386 -13.23 18.84 31.47
N THR A 387 -12.88 20.00 32.03
CA THR A 387 -11.58 20.64 31.87
C THR A 387 -10.94 20.68 33.24
N THR A 388 -9.95 19.82 33.49
CA THR A 388 -9.23 19.79 34.77
C THR A 388 -7.80 20.29 34.54
N ASP A 389 -7.47 21.42 35.15
CA ASP A 389 -6.13 22.01 35.09
C ASP A 389 -5.15 21.22 35.97
N LEU A 390 -4.43 20.28 35.34
CA LEU A 390 -3.40 19.47 35.99
C LEU A 390 -2.13 20.26 36.33
N THR A 391 -1.98 21.51 35.87
CA THR A 391 -0.84 22.36 36.23
C THR A 391 -1.01 23.05 37.60
N ASN A 392 -2.25 23.13 38.09
CA ASN A 392 -2.61 23.87 39.32
C ASN A 392 -2.97 22.98 40.53
N ALA A 393 -3.08 21.66 40.35
CA ALA A 393 -3.28 20.71 41.45
C ALA A 393 -2.02 19.87 41.68
N PRO A 394 -1.69 19.45 42.93
CA PRO A 394 -0.62 18.50 43.20
C PRO A 394 -1.02 17.10 42.71
N SER A 395 -1.05 16.91 41.40
CA SER A 395 -1.23 15.63 40.74
C SER A 395 0.13 14.94 40.63
N PRO A 396 0.25 13.65 40.96
CA PRO A 396 1.47 12.88 40.70
C PRO A 396 1.70 12.63 39.20
N LEU A 397 0.76 13.00 38.33
CA LEU A 397 0.81 12.83 36.87
C LEU A 397 1.10 14.16 36.17
N SER A 398 2.08 14.14 35.26
CA SER A 398 2.44 15.26 34.38
C SER A 398 1.48 15.41 33.20
N CYS A 399 0.90 14.31 32.72
CA CYS A 399 0.02 14.26 31.56
C CYS A 399 -0.86 13.01 31.61
N LEU A 400 -2.03 13.07 30.97
CA LEU A 400 -3.00 11.98 30.85
C LEU A 400 -3.43 11.85 29.39
N LEU A 401 -3.40 10.63 28.85
CA LEU A 401 -4.04 10.26 27.59
C LEU A 401 -5.23 9.36 27.92
N ALA A 402 -6.46 9.78 27.62
CA ALA A 402 -7.68 9.08 28.01
C ALA A 402 -8.48 8.56 26.79
N PRO A 403 -8.08 7.46 26.13
CA PRO A 403 -8.97 6.78 25.20
C PRO A 403 -10.24 6.25 25.90
N PRO A 404 -11.36 6.06 25.19
CA PRO A 404 -12.54 5.43 25.78
C PRO A 404 -12.20 4.06 26.40
N GLY A 405 -12.37 3.91 27.72
CA GLY A 405 -12.17 2.66 28.47
C GLY A 405 -10.74 2.42 29.01
N MET A 406 -9.79 3.31 28.73
CA MET A 406 -8.43 3.19 29.27
C MET A 406 -7.82 4.57 29.44
N ASP A 407 -7.12 4.79 30.52
CA ASP A 407 -6.37 6.03 30.75
C ASP A 407 -4.89 5.70 30.90
N ILE A 408 -4.03 6.48 30.26
CA ILE A 408 -2.57 6.36 30.32
C ILE A 408 -2.02 7.62 30.98
N GLY A 409 -1.57 7.48 32.22
CA GLY A 409 -0.93 8.55 32.98
C GLY A 409 0.59 8.53 32.81
N ILE A 410 1.20 9.70 32.62
CA ILE A 410 2.66 9.90 32.66
C ILE A 410 3.02 10.51 34.02
N PRO A 411 3.72 9.80 34.93
CA PRO A 411 4.03 10.28 36.27
C PRO A 411 5.12 11.37 36.28
N GLN A 412 5.11 12.23 37.31
CA GLN A 412 6.19 13.19 37.57
C GLN A 412 7.39 12.50 38.23
N GLY A 413 8.58 12.67 37.62
CA GLY A 413 9.84 12.20 38.20
C GLY A 413 10.42 13.18 39.23
N GLY A 414 9.94 13.15 40.48
CA GLY A 414 10.65 13.64 41.67
C GLY A 414 10.98 15.13 41.81
N VAL A 415 10.74 15.99 40.81
CA VAL A 415 10.85 17.46 40.87
C VAL A 415 9.85 18.06 39.87
N PRO A 416 9.15 19.18 40.15
CA PRO A 416 8.23 19.79 39.19
C PRO A 416 9.01 20.37 38.00
N LYS A 417 9.15 19.57 36.95
CA LYS A 417 9.50 20.07 35.61
C LYS A 417 8.21 20.42 34.90
N ALA A 418 8.26 21.38 33.98
CA ALA A 418 7.13 21.60 33.07
C ALA A 418 6.77 20.25 32.41
N ALA A 419 5.48 19.93 32.28
CA ALA A 419 5.03 18.65 31.71
C ALA A 419 5.67 18.33 30.34
N MET A 420 6.09 19.38 29.64
CA MET A 420 6.76 19.33 28.33
C MET A 420 8.22 18.84 28.40
N ASP A 421 8.86 18.89 29.57
CA ASP A 421 10.25 18.46 29.80
C ASP A 421 10.34 17.05 30.43
N THR A 422 9.20 16.40 30.65
CA THR A 422 9.15 15.05 31.23
C THR A 422 9.49 14.01 30.17
N LEU A 423 10.46 13.14 30.49
CA LEU A 423 10.78 11.98 29.66
C LEU A 423 9.67 10.94 29.76
N LEU A 424 9.23 10.41 28.63
CA LEU A 424 8.34 9.26 28.47
C LEU A 424 9.05 7.97 28.90
N ASN A 425 9.58 7.89 30.11
CA ASN A 425 10.27 6.67 30.58
C ASN A 425 9.37 5.76 31.43
N LYS A 426 8.20 6.26 31.86
CA LYS A 426 7.19 5.50 32.59
C LYS A 426 5.80 5.98 32.15
N CYS A 427 4.92 5.05 31.80
CA CYS A 427 3.49 5.28 31.63
C CYS A 427 2.78 4.22 32.47
N GLN A 428 1.65 4.60 33.05
CA GLN A 428 0.79 3.67 33.78
C GLN A 428 -0.59 3.68 33.12
N GLY A 429 -1.01 2.51 32.63
CA GLY A 429 -2.38 2.29 32.20
C GLY A 429 -3.30 2.02 33.39
N PHE A 430 -4.47 2.64 33.42
CA PHE A 430 -5.55 2.35 34.37
C PHE A 430 -6.91 2.32 33.68
N ALA A 431 -7.88 1.63 34.29
CA ALA A 431 -9.27 1.57 33.83
C ALA A 431 -10.18 2.23 34.88
N VAL A 432 -11.16 3.01 34.44
CA VAL A 432 -12.09 3.73 35.32
C VAL A 432 -13.34 2.87 35.55
N GLU A 433 -13.51 2.39 36.79
CA GLU A 433 -14.71 1.80 37.41
C GLU A 433 -15.26 0.43 36.93
N GLY A 434 -15.19 -0.56 37.84
CA GLY A 434 -16.33 -1.13 38.61
C GLY A 434 -17.48 -1.87 37.91
N SER A 435 -17.65 -1.73 36.59
CA SER A 435 -18.77 -2.28 35.82
C SER A 435 -18.33 -3.11 34.61
N GLU A 436 -17.03 -3.30 34.42
CA GLU A 436 -16.49 -4.21 33.41
C GLU A 436 -16.50 -5.67 33.92
N PRO A 437 -16.76 -6.66 33.04
CA PRO A 437 -16.82 -8.07 33.42
C PRO A 437 -15.49 -8.56 34.00
N ASP A 438 -15.55 -9.58 34.85
CA ASP A 438 -14.44 -10.28 35.54
C ASP A 438 -13.27 -10.74 34.63
N ASP A 439 -13.35 -10.54 33.32
CA ASP A 439 -12.35 -10.92 32.33
C ASP A 439 -10.99 -10.24 32.56
N TRP A 440 -10.94 -9.03 33.13
CA TRP A 440 -9.67 -8.37 33.49
C TRP A 440 -9.04 -8.97 34.77
N ALA A 441 -9.82 -9.61 35.63
CA ALA A 441 -9.29 -10.28 36.82
C ALA A 441 -8.43 -11.50 36.44
N SER A 442 -8.68 -12.11 35.28
CA SER A 442 -7.87 -13.22 34.74
C SER A 442 -6.43 -12.83 34.36
N TRP A 443 -6.13 -11.53 34.30
CA TRP A 443 -4.78 -11.00 34.02
C TRP A 443 -3.98 -10.71 35.30
N GLN A 444 -4.52 -11.00 36.49
CA GLN A 444 -3.76 -10.95 37.74
C GLN A 444 -2.68 -12.05 37.75
N ARG A 445 -1.40 -11.66 37.87
CA ARG A 445 -0.29 -12.62 37.88
C ARG A 445 -0.17 -13.31 39.26
N PRO A 446 -0.16 -14.66 39.33
CA PRO A 446 -0.15 -15.39 40.61
C PRO A 446 1.11 -15.22 41.48
N THR A 447 2.23 -14.77 40.93
CA THR A 447 3.55 -14.81 41.59
C THR A 447 3.88 -13.58 42.44
N VAL A 448 2.95 -12.64 42.62
CA VAL A 448 3.18 -11.40 43.37
C VAL A 448 2.32 -11.40 44.64
N GLU A 449 2.83 -11.97 45.74
CA GLU A 449 2.17 -11.89 47.05
C GLU A 449 2.39 -10.51 47.69
N CYS A 450 1.30 -9.80 48.02
CA CYS A 450 1.35 -8.54 48.76
C CYS A 450 1.17 -8.80 50.27
N ARG A 451 2.18 -8.47 51.08
CA ARG A 451 2.02 -8.25 52.53
C ARG A 451 1.75 -6.76 52.80
N ALA A 452 0.49 -6.39 52.95
CA ALA A 452 0.14 -5.12 53.59
C ALA A 452 0.18 -5.29 55.12
N SER A 453 0.96 -4.46 55.82
CA SER A 453 1.02 -4.47 57.29
C SER A 453 -0.19 -3.70 57.86
N PRO A 454 -1.01 -4.28 58.77
CA PRO A 454 -2.29 -3.66 59.21
C PRO A 454 -2.16 -2.47 60.17
N ALA A 455 -0.97 -2.01 60.54
CA ALA A 455 -0.80 -1.29 61.80
C ALA A 455 -0.82 0.26 61.74
N SER A 456 -0.94 0.92 60.59
CA SER A 456 -0.69 2.37 60.52
C SER A 456 -1.87 3.29 60.15
N TRP A 457 -3.11 2.80 60.10
CA TRP A 457 -4.24 3.64 59.68
C TRP A 457 -5.46 3.47 60.59
N GLN A 458 -5.48 4.20 61.70
CA GLN A 458 -6.70 4.46 62.46
C GLN A 458 -6.89 5.97 62.63
N GLY A 459 -7.99 6.47 62.05
CA GLY A 459 -8.57 7.76 62.36
C GLY A 459 -8.15 8.89 61.44
N HIS A 460 -8.78 9.00 60.27
CA HIS A 460 -9.36 10.25 59.73
C HIS A 460 -10.17 9.91 58.48
N THR A 461 -11.43 10.33 58.47
CA THR A 461 -12.37 10.32 57.35
C THR A 461 -11.85 11.20 56.22
N VAL A 462 -11.23 10.58 55.22
CA VAL A 462 -11.01 11.17 53.88
C VAL A 462 -11.65 10.23 52.88
N GLU A 463 -12.99 10.33 52.78
CA GLU A 463 -13.82 9.44 51.98
C GLU A 463 -14.20 10.02 50.61
N CYS A 464 -13.50 11.03 50.08
CA CYS A 464 -13.92 11.65 48.80
C CYS A 464 -12.88 11.85 47.69
N LEU A 465 -11.60 11.47 47.82
CA LEU A 465 -10.65 11.65 46.69
C LEU A 465 -9.63 10.53 46.44
N LEU A 466 -9.71 9.40 47.15
CA LEU A 466 -8.80 8.25 46.93
C LEU A 466 -9.53 6.96 46.45
N GLY A 467 -10.82 7.05 46.11
CA GLY A 467 -11.63 5.91 45.67
C GLY A 467 -11.76 5.74 44.14
N LEU A 468 -11.27 6.68 43.33
CA LEU A 468 -11.45 6.67 41.86
C LEU A 468 -10.26 6.09 41.07
N PHE A 469 -9.21 5.66 41.76
CA PHE A 469 -8.17 4.83 41.17
C PHE A 469 -8.23 3.46 41.83
N ARG A 470 -8.96 2.53 41.20
CA ARG A 470 -8.77 1.11 41.49
C ARG A 470 -7.68 0.63 40.54
N PRO A 471 -6.45 0.42 41.04
CA PRO A 471 -5.37 -0.04 40.19
C PRO A 471 -5.71 -1.47 39.74
N VAL A 472 -5.75 -1.71 38.43
CA VAL A 472 -5.91 -3.05 37.87
C VAL A 472 -4.60 -3.78 38.19
N SER A 473 -4.63 -4.56 39.27
CA SER A 473 -3.50 -4.83 40.19
C SER A 473 -2.98 -3.54 40.83
N VAL A 474 -2.49 -3.57 42.07
CA VAL A 474 -1.90 -2.41 42.80
C VAL A 474 -0.70 -1.75 42.07
N LEU A 475 -0.39 -2.14 40.82
CA LEU A 475 0.67 -1.58 39.99
C LEU A 475 0.27 -1.16 38.56
N GLY A 476 -0.92 -1.48 38.04
CA GLY A 476 -1.29 -1.14 36.64
C GLY A 476 -0.36 -1.78 35.59
N PHE A 477 -0.63 -1.54 34.30
CA PHE A 477 0.31 -1.94 33.25
C PHE A 477 1.46 -0.95 33.20
N HIS A 478 2.67 -1.45 33.45
CA HIS A 478 3.88 -0.74 33.10
C HIS A 478 4.23 -1.08 31.65
N PHE A 479 4.53 -0.05 30.86
CA PHE A 479 4.95 -0.21 29.47
C PHE A 479 6.43 0.12 29.32
N GLU A 480 7.12 -0.63 28.46
CA GLU A 480 8.45 -0.29 27.94
C GLU A 480 8.27 0.78 26.87
N LEU A 481 8.38 2.04 27.30
CA LEU A 481 8.10 3.19 26.44
C LEU A 481 9.18 3.42 25.38
N ASP A 482 10.37 2.85 25.52
CA ASP A 482 11.38 2.72 24.44
C ASP A 482 10.77 2.11 23.20
N GLU A 483 9.84 1.21 23.42
CA GLU A 483 9.16 0.50 22.36
C GLU A 483 7.79 1.11 22.04
N MET A 484 7.44 2.29 22.58
CA MET A 484 6.21 2.95 22.16
C MET A 484 6.33 3.42 20.72
N GLU A 485 5.40 2.96 19.89
CA GLU A 485 5.32 3.31 18.48
C GLU A 485 3.92 3.81 18.14
N VAL A 486 3.83 4.83 17.29
CA VAL A 486 2.57 5.34 16.78
C VAL A 486 2.54 5.21 15.27
N TYR A 487 1.40 4.73 14.80
CA TYR A 487 1.15 4.48 13.41
C TYR A 487 -0.02 5.33 12.93
N SER A 488 0.20 6.10 11.87
CA SER A 488 -0.87 6.71 11.10
C SER A 488 -1.45 5.67 10.16
N VAL A 489 -2.78 5.69 10.05
CA VAL A 489 -3.53 4.79 9.19
C VAL A 489 -4.15 5.65 8.10
N ALA A 490 -3.77 5.41 6.84
CA ALA A 490 -4.32 6.16 5.73
C ALA A 490 -5.86 5.99 5.67
N SER A 491 -6.59 7.10 5.80
CA SER A 491 -8.00 7.15 5.41
C SER A 491 -8.06 7.41 3.91
N VAL A 492 -8.53 6.44 3.12
CA VAL A 492 -8.72 6.64 1.68
C VAL A 492 -9.76 7.74 1.50
N GLY A 493 -9.34 8.87 0.94
CA GLY A 493 -10.17 10.05 0.78
C GLY A 493 -11.42 9.81 -0.07
N ARG A 494 -12.58 10.03 0.53
CA ARG A 494 -13.69 10.79 -0.08
C ARG A 494 -14.37 11.63 0.98
N CYS A 495 -13.93 12.87 1.11
CA CYS A 495 -14.85 13.98 1.34
C CYS A 495 -14.51 15.05 0.30
N ILE A 496 -15.17 14.90 -0.84
CA ILE A 496 -15.50 16.01 -1.72
C ILE A 496 -16.20 17.05 -0.84
N SER A 497 -15.58 18.22 -0.72
CA SER A 497 -16.19 19.44 -0.22
C SER A 497 -17.51 19.72 -0.93
N ASP A 498 -18.51 20.19 -0.17
CA ASP A 498 -19.75 20.82 -0.67
C ASP A 498 -20.72 19.96 -1.49
N MET A 499 -21.73 19.39 -0.81
CA MET A 499 -23.04 19.18 -1.42
C MET A 499 -24.16 19.50 -0.41
N LYS A 500 -24.64 20.74 -0.47
CA LYS A 500 -25.95 21.11 0.10
C LYS A 500 -27.03 20.46 -0.75
N TRP A 501 -27.83 19.60 -0.15
CA TRP A 501 -29.16 19.28 -0.67
C TRP A 501 -30.20 19.84 0.30
N LYS A 502 -30.98 20.81 -0.19
CA LYS A 502 -32.25 21.22 0.42
C LYS A 502 -33.25 20.08 0.23
N ALA A 503 -34.01 19.79 1.28
CA ALA A 503 -35.42 19.48 1.15
C ALA A 503 -36.19 20.70 1.66
#